data_AF-A0A950PCJ8-F1
#
_entry.id   AF-A0A950PCJ8-F1
#
_cell.length_a   1.000
_cell.length_b   1.000
_cell.length_c   1.000
_cell.angle_alpha   90.00
_cell.angle_beta   90.00
_cell.angle_gamma   90.00
#
_symmetry.space_group_name_H-M   'P 1'
#
loop_
_entity.id
_entity.type
_entity.pdbx_description
1 polymer ?
#
loop_
_entity_poly.entity_id
_entity_poly.type
_entity_poly.pdbx_seq_one_letter_code
_entity_poly.pdbx_strand_id
1 'polypeptide(L)'
;MGTDEEGTHERLKAHIRELVNPKIAEHRGRIVKNIGDGFLAEFASVVDGVRCAIEIQRGMAERNEGTPPEKRIEFRIGINLGDVIVEEHDIFGDGVNVAARLEALAEPGGSA
;
A
#
# COMPACT_ATOMS: atom_id res chain seq x y z
N MET A 1 0.16 23.79 -16.80
CA MET A 1 0.19 22.57 -17.63
C MET A 1 -0.39 21.48 -16.77
N GLY A 2 -1.64 21.08 -17.01
CA GLY A 2 -2.28 20.05 -16.20
C GLY A 2 -1.43 18.79 -16.25
N THR A 3 -0.96 18.37 -15.10
CA THR A 3 -0.27 17.10 -14.88
C THR A 3 -1.11 16.01 -15.56
N ASP A 4 -0.48 15.03 -16.20
CA ASP A 4 -1.15 13.87 -16.79
C ASP A 4 -1.81 13.03 -15.69
N GLU A 5 -2.95 13.50 -15.17
CA GLU A 5 -3.70 12.90 -14.06
C GLU A 5 -4.25 11.53 -14.48
N GLU A 6 -4.75 11.43 -15.71
CA GLU A 6 -5.28 10.19 -16.27
C GLU A 6 -4.18 9.13 -16.43
N GLY A 7 -3.03 9.48 -17.00
CA GLY A 7 -1.93 8.54 -17.12
C GLY A 7 -1.31 8.17 -15.77
N THR A 8 -1.33 9.08 -14.79
CA THR A 8 -0.90 8.76 -13.41
C THR A 8 -1.85 7.76 -12.76
N HIS A 9 -3.15 7.95 -12.93
CA HIS A 9 -4.18 7.04 -12.41
C HIS A 9 -4.07 5.64 -13.03
N GLU A 10 -3.85 5.55 -14.35
CA GLU A 10 -3.68 4.27 -15.04
C GLU A 10 -2.40 3.53 -14.61
N ARG A 11 -1.28 4.25 -14.43
CA ARG A 11 -0.05 3.66 -13.88
C ARG A 11 -0.27 3.13 -12.48
N LEU A 12 -0.92 3.90 -11.61
CA LEU A 12 -1.23 3.49 -10.24
C LEU A 12 -2.07 2.20 -10.23
N LYS A 13 -3.14 2.15 -11.03
CA LYS A 13 -3.98 0.96 -11.18
C LYS A 13 -3.19 -0.25 -11.68
N ALA A 14 -2.27 -0.06 -12.62
CA ALA A 14 -1.41 -1.14 -13.09
C ALA A 14 -0.50 -1.68 -11.97
N HIS A 15 0.15 -0.81 -11.20
CA HIS A 15 0.95 -1.23 -10.04
C HIS A 15 0.11 -1.97 -9.00
N ILE A 16 -1.10 -1.49 -8.70
CA ILE A 16 -1.99 -2.16 -7.75
C ILE A 16 -2.36 -3.55 -8.26
N ARG A 17 -2.80 -3.67 -9.52
CA ARG A 17 -3.26 -4.94 -10.10
C ARG A 17 -2.14 -5.96 -10.26
N GLU A 18 -0.95 -5.51 -10.66
CA GLU A 18 0.13 -6.41 -11.12
C GLU A 18 1.22 -6.66 -10.08
N LEU A 19 1.31 -5.83 -9.04
CA LEU A 19 2.30 -5.99 -7.96
C LEU A 19 1.62 -6.11 -6.60
N VAL A 20 0.79 -5.14 -6.22
CA VAL A 20 0.21 -5.09 -4.87
C VAL A 20 -0.74 -6.24 -4.62
N ASN A 21 -1.75 -6.45 -5.48
CA ASN A 21 -2.76 -7.49 -5.30
C ASN A 21 -2.15 -8.91 -5.23
N PRO A 22 -1.23 -9.30 -6.13
CA PRO A 22 -0.54 -10.59 -6.02
C PRO A 22 0.23 -10.74 -4.72
N LYS A 23 0.94 -9.69 -4.27
CA LYS A 23 1.74 -9.74 -3.04
C LYS A 23 0.90 -9.85 -1.79
N ILE A 24 -0.20 -9.10 -1.71
CA ILE A 24 -1.17 -9.24 -0.62
C ILE A 24 -1.71 -10.68 -0.57
N ALA A 25 -2.10 -11.25 -1.72
CA ALA A 25 -2.63 -12.61 -1.78
C ALA A 25 -1.58 -13.68 -1.41
N GLU A 26 -0.33 -13.54 -1.87
CA GLU A 26 0.79 -14.43 -1.55
C GLU A 26 1.05 -14.49 -0.04
N HIS A 27 0.93 -13.36 0.64
CA HIS A 27 1.08 -13.23 2.10
C HIS A 27 -0.26 -13.38 2.85
N ARG A 28 -1.29 -13.97 2.22
CA ARG A 28 -2.59 -14.30 2.85
C ARG A 28 -3.32 -13.08 3.44
N GLY A 29 -3.02 -11.90 2.93
CA GLY A 29 -3.72 -10.67 3.28
C GLY A 29 -4.95 -10.45 2.42
N ARG A 30 -5.72 -9.42 2.79
CA ARG A 30 -6.90 -8.99 2.05
C ARG A 30 -6.95 -7.47 2.00
N ILE A 31 -7.27 -6.91 0.83
CA ILE A 31 -7.63 -5.50 0.73
C ILE A 31 -9.03 -5.32 1.33
N VAL A 32 -9.11 -4.50 2.36
CA VAL A 32 -10.34 -4.11 3.05
C VAL A 32 -11.06 -3.06 2.21
N LYS A 33 -10.35 -1.99 1.87
CA LYS A 33 -10.88 -0.86 1.09
C LYS A 33 -9.78 -0.07 0.39
N ASN A 34 -10.15 0.59 -0.70
CA ASN A 34 -9.32 1.60 -1.33
C ASN A 34 -9.58 2.97 -0.68
N ILE A 35 -8.54 3.76 -0.44
CA ILE A 35 -8.62 5.06 0.21
C ILE A 35 -7.89 6.08 -0.66
N GLY A 36 -8.65 6.80 -1.49
CA GLY A 36 -8.07 7.73 -2.46
C GLY A 36 -7.19 7.00 -3.48
N ASP A 37 -5.90 7.33 -3.48
CA ASP A 37 -4.82 6.69 -4.26
C ASP A 37 -4.11 5.54 -3.51
N GLY A 38 -4.49 5.29 -2.26
CA GLY A 38 -3.98 4.19 -1.43
C GLY A 38 -5.00 3.07 -1.20
N PHE A 39 -4.62 2.13 -0.35
CA PHE A 39 -5.44 1.01 0.07
C PHE A 39 -5.16 0.63 1.52
N LEU A 40 -6.16 0.03 2.16
CA LEU A 40 -6.04 -0.59 3.47
C LEU A 40 -6.07 -2.10 3.27
N ALA A 41 -5.02 -2.77 3.74
CA ALA A 41 -4.92 -4.22 3.74
C ALA A 41 -4.79 -4.75 5.18
N GLU A 42 -5.42 -5.88 5.44
CA GLU A 42 -5.28 -6.59 6.71
C GLU A 42 -4.55 -7.92 6.54
N PHE A 43 -3.91 -8.35 7.61
CA PHE A 43 -3.19 -9.61 7.71
C PHE A 43 -3.44 -10.21 9.08
N ALA A 44 -3.70 -11.52 9.13
CA ALA A 44 -3.80 -12.25 10.40
C ALA A 44 -2.43 -12.44 11.11
N SER A 45 -1.33 -12.17 10.39
CA SER A 45 0.05 -12.32 10.85
C SER A 45 0.82 -11.02 10.60
N VAL A 46 1.39 -10.45 11.66
CA VAL A 46 2.29 -9.27 11.54
C VAL A 46 3.48 -9.57 10.64
N VAL A 47 4.01 -10.79 10.73
CA VAL A 47 5.16 -11.22 9.91
C VAL A 47 4.79 -11.20 8.43
N ASP A 48 3.57 -11.61 8.08
CA ASP A 48 3.07 -11.63 6.70
C ASP A 48 2.88 -10.19 6.20
N GLY A 49 2.27 -9.32 7.03
CA GLY A 49 2.09 -7.91 6.69
C GLY A 49 3.41 -7.18 6.43
N VAL A 50 4.41 -7.39 7.29
CA VAL A 50 5.75 -6.80 7.14
C VAL A 50 6.47 -7.33 5.91
N ARG A 51 6.41 -8.65 5.64
CA ARG A 51 7.03 -9.24 4.44
C ARG A 51 6.38 -8.72 3.17
N CYS A 52 5.05 -8.66 3.14
CA CYS A 52 4.30 -8.10 2.02
C CYS A 52 4.73 -6.66 1.73
N ALA A 53 4.79 -5.81 2.76
CA ALA A 53 5.21 -4.42 2.62
C ALA A 53 6.62 -4.28 2.03
N ILE A 54 7.58 -5.07 2.53
CA ILE A 54 8.96 -5.08 2.02
C ILE A 54 9.01 -5.48 0.55
N GLU A 55 8.26 -6.52 0.16
CA GLU A 55 8.22 -6.99 -1.22
C GLU A 55 7.54 -6.01 -2.16
N ILE A 56 6.49 -5.32 -1.72
CA ILE A 56 5.86 -4.23 -2.48
C ILE A 56 6.86 -3.08 -2.68
N GLN A 57 7.59 -2.67 -1.64
CA GLN A 57 8.57 -1.58 -1.77
C GLN A 57 9.70 -1.95 -2.73
N ARG A 58 10.23 -3.18 -2.63
CA ARG A 58 11.26 -3.66 -3.56
C ARG A 58 10.75 -3.73 -5.00
N GLY A 59 9.57 -4.32 -5.20
CA GLY A 59 8.98 -4.41 -6.54
C GLY A 59 8.67 -3.05 -7.15
N MET A 60 8.33 -2.05 -6.35
CA MET A 60 8.18 -0.67 -6.84
C MET A 60 9.50 0.00 -7.14
N ALA A 61 10.53 -0.21 -6.33
CA ALA A 61 11.88 0.28 -6.63
C ALA A 61 12.35 -0.24 -7.99
N GLU A 62 12.21 -1.55 -8.23
CA GLU A 62 12.53 -2.19 -9.52
C GLU A 62 11.70 -1.62 -10.68
N ARG A 63 10.39 -1.43 -10.52
CA ARG A 63 9.53 -0.83 -11.56
C ARG A 63 9.85 0.64 -11.83
N ASN A 64 10.41 1.36 -10.86
CA ASN A 64 10.85 2.73 -11.00
C ASN A 64 12.25 2.84 -11.64
N GLU A 65 13.00 1.74 -11.77
CA GLU A 65 14.25 1.72 -12.53
C GLU A 65 13.99 2.07 -14.00
N GLY A 66 14.75 3.02 -14.54
CA GLY A 66 14.55 3.52 -15.90
C GLY A 66 13.32 4.42 -16.11
N THR A 67 12.45 4.60 -15.09
CA THR A 67 11.33 5.53 -15.15
C THR A 67 11.80 6.95 -14.78
N PRO A 68 11.45 7.99 -15.58
CA PRO A 68 11.76 9.38 -15.25
C PRO A 68 11.18 9.78 -13.88
N PRO A 69 11.89 10.55 -13.05
CA PRO A 69 11.45 10.90 -11.69
C PRO A 69 10.01 11.44 -11.61
N GLU A 70 9.60 12.26 -12.57
CA GLU A 70 8.27 12.85 -12.68
C GLU A 70 7.14 11.86 -12.99
N LYS A 71 7.47 10.61 -13.35
CA LYS A 71 6.50 9.54 -13.64
C LYS A 71 6.55 8.39 -12.63
N ARG A 72 7.51 8.41 -11.70
CA ARG A 72 7.65 7.37 -10.67
C ARG A 72 6.45 7.41 -9.73
N ILE A 73 6.04 6.23 -9.28
CA ILE A 73 5.05 6.08 -8.22
C ILE A 73 5.76 5.47 -7.04
N GLU A 74 5.68 6.11 -5.89
CA GLU A 74 6.32 5.67 -4.66
C GLU A 74 5.24 5.48 -3.60
N PHE A 75 5.09 4.25 -3.09
CA PHE A 75 4.18 3.99 -1.99
C PHE A 75 4.84 4.34 -0.67
N ARG A 76 4.03 4.86 0.25
CA ARG A 76 4.33 4.89 1.68
C ARG A 76 3.50 3.80 2.33
N ILE A 77 4.09 3.07 3.28
CA ILE A 77 3.40 1.97 3.95
C ILE A 77 3.52 2.16 5.47
N GLY A 78 2.39 2.23 6.16
CA GLY A 78 2.32 2.18 7.62
C GLY A 78 1.82 0.82 8.08
N ILE A 79 2.48 0.22 9.07
CA ILE A 79 2.09 -1.09 9.61
C ILE A 79 1.81 -0.95 11.10
N ASN A 80 0.61 -1.34 11.52
CA ASN A 80 0.27 -1.39 12.94
C ASN A 80 -0.32 -2.76 13.33
N LEU A 81 0.01 -3.22 14.54
CA LEU A 81 -0.65 -4.33 15.20
C LEU A 81 -1.59 -3.77 16.27
N GLY A 82 -2.85 -4.18 16.24
CA GLY A 82 -3.79 -3.85 17.30
C GLY A 82 -5.11 -4.58 17.13
N ASP A 83 -5.91 -4.57 18.18
CA ASP A 83 -7.27 -5.07 18.13
C ASP A 83 -8.11 -4.18 17.20
N VAL A 84 -8.83 -4.83 16.29
CA VAL A 84 -9.71 -4.17 15.34
C VAL A 84 -11.05 -4.90 15.28
N ILE A 85 -12.11 -4.13 15.02
CA ILE A 85 -13.45 -4.65 14.80
C ILE A 85 -13.62 -4.80 13.29
N VAL A 86 -13.82 -6.03 12.83
CA VAL A 86 -14.05 -6.35 11.43
C VAL A 86 -15.55 -6.47 11.16
N GLU A 87 -16.05 -5.64 10.26
CA GLU A 87 -17.36 -5.79 9.63
C GLU A 87 -17.18 -6.28 8.18
N GLU A 88 -18.23 -6.80 7.56
CA GLU A 88 -18.18 -7.53 6.28
C GLU A 88 -17.29 -6.88 5.19
N HIS A 89 -17.25 -5.54 5.14
CA HIS A 89 -16.46 -4.78 4.16
C HIS A 89 -15.64 -3.64 4.80
N ASP A 90 -15.48 -3.61 6.14
CA ASP A 90 -14.73 -2.54 6.79
C ASP A 90 -14.05 -2.98 8.08
N ILE A 91 -13.06 -2.19 8.52
CA ILE A 91 -12.34 -2.37 9.77
C ILE A 91 -12.34 -1.06 10.55
N PHE A 92 -12.68 -1.17 11.84
CA PHE A 92 -12.72 -0.07 12.79
C PHE A 92 -11.80 -0.33 13.97
N GLY A 93 -11.38 0.76 14.63
CA GLY A 93 -10.58 0.70 15.84
C GLY A 93 -9.38 1.64 15.77
N ASP A 94 -8.82 1.95 16.94
CA ASP A 94 -7.68 2.85 17.06
C ASP A 94 -6.47 2.36 16.27
N GLY A 95 -6.34 1.03 16.09
CA GLY A 95 -5.26 0.42 15.32
C GLY A 95 -5.22 0.87 13.85
N VAL A 96 -6.36 1.18 13.24
CA VAL A 96 -6.44 1.69 11.85
C VAL A 96 -5.91 3.12 11.78
N ASN A 97 -6.25 3.96 12.76
CA ASN A 97 -5.79 5.34 12.85
C ASN A 97 -4.27 5.41 13.07
N VAL A 98 -3.70 4.48 13.85
CA VAL A 98 -2.25 4.37 14.06
C VAL A 98 -1.55 3.97 12.77
N ALA A 99 -2.05 2.97 12.04
CA ALA A 99 -1.47 2.57 10.74
C ALA A 99 -1.45 3.73 9.74
N ALA A 100 -2.57 4.48 9.63
CA ALA A 100 -2.65 5.65 8.77
C ALA A 100 -1.66 6.75 9.19
N ARG A 101 -1.46 6.95 10.50
CA ARG A 101 -0.48 7.90 11.01
C ARG A 101 0.96 7.47 10.72
N LEU A 102 1.26 6.17 10.77
CA LEU A 102 2.57 5.64 10.41
C LEU A 102 2.85 5.82 8.91
N GLU A 103 1.87 5.55 8.04
CA GLU A 103 2.00 5.81 6.60
C GLU A 103 2.35 7.27 6.33
N ALA A 104 1.66 8.21 6.99
CA ALA A 104 1.92 9.64 6.85
C ALA A 104 3.31 10.07 7.33
N LEU A 105 3.98 9.27 8.18
CA LEU A 105 5.33 9.52 8.67
C LEU A 105 6.43 8.83 7.84
N ALA A 106 6.06 7.85 6.99
CA ALA A 106 7.02 7.17 6.15
C ALA A 106 7.55 8.08 5.04
N GLU A 107 8.84 7.97 4.72
CA GLU A 107 9.38 8.59 3.51
C GLU A 107 8.82 7.88 2.25
N PRO A 108 8.74 8.55 1.10
CA PRO A 108 8.39 7.89 -0.17
C PRO A 108 9.27 6.66 -0.43
N GLY A 109 8.66 5.51 -0.70
CA GLY A 109 9.37 4.24 -0.84
C GLY A 109 9.76 3.55 0.48
N GLY A 110 9.37 4.14 1.62
CA GLY A 110 9.65 3.64 2.97
C GLY A 110 8.47 2.97 3.67
N SER A 111 8.77 2.31 4.78
CA SER A 111 7.78 1.68 5.67
C SER A 111 8.01 2.12 7.12
N ALA A 112 6.93 2.44 7.85
CA ALA A 112 6.95 2.88 9.25
C ALA A 112 6.02 2.05 10.14
#